data_AF-A0A9W8EG59-F1
#
_entry.id   AF-A0A9W8EG59-F1
#
_cell.length_a   1.000
_cell.length_b   1.000
_cell.length_c   1.000
_cell.angle_alpha   90.00
_cell.angle_beta   90.00
_cell.angle_gamma   90.00
#
_symmetry.space_group_name_H-M   'P 1'
#
loop_
_entity.id
_entity.type
_entity.pdbx_description
1 polymer ?
#
loop_
_entity_poly.entity_id
_entity_poly.type
_entity_poly.pdbx_seq_one_letter_code
_entity_poly.pdbx_strand_id
1 'polypeptide(L)'
;MPSDTTKKRPMGLKARAASSKKARGQEELTEAGAQVVNDFEEEDTATVMLKNDNDEDANEMDELESIFQSALELELTSPERAFALLRGTIHESDRMLRVHDQGEEAEELEARFYYIYGSALFSITKIAADELESQQREYLELAQLRLEQAKAAMAGSEPFAWRVHAGLGKIALELLAENDDEEENDALAANGGALSSLDRAIDILAKDEEDAAAQTEALTLVDLTLSLADSRRLTDRISGKLVSWSEAKLDMLEAGWAKLADSSDRAEEIKHLRARALWLHASVLLEQQDEETGEVPDKDEVLRLLNDANRLLDDAKSGDALLLRGEIQINLGNLQEDKREQEELYKLAVDTFKLAQANGDLPEHFEQFIDDFENDGSDDESEE
;
A
#
# COMPACT_ATOMS: atom_id res chain seq x y z
N MET A 1 11.13 -51.54 -13.70
CA MET A 1 11.78 -50.32 -13.19
C MET A 1 10.84 -49.16 -13.50
N PRO A 2 9.80 -48.91 -12.69
CA PRO A 2 9.03 -47.70 -12.83
C PRO A 2 9.85 -46.56 -12.20
N SER A 3 10.10 -45.53 -12.99
CA SER A 3 10.74 -44.28 -12.58
C SER A 3 9.78 -43.49 -11.71
N ASP A 4 10.14 -43.28 -10.44
CA ASP A 4 9.49 -42.29 -9.58
C ASP A 4 9.73 -40.90 -10.14
N THR A 5 8.70 -40.35 -10.77
CA THR A 5 8.57 -38.92 -11.04
C THR A 5 8.32 -38.23 -9.71
N THR A 6 9.37 -37.73 -9.07
CA THR A 6 9.29 -36.81 -7.93
C THR A 6 8.49 -35.57 -8.35
N LYS A 7 7.26 -35.45 -7.84
CA LYS A 7 6.46 -34.23 -7.97
C LYS A 7 7.17 -33.12 -7.19
N LYS A 8 7.74 -32.14 -7.90
CA LYS A 8 8.18 -30.86 -7.31
C LYS A 8 6.93 -30.20 -6.70
N ARG A 9 6.98 -29.90 -5.39
CA ARG A 9 5.90 -29.21 -4.65
C ARG A 9 5.78 -27.76 -5.16
N PRO A 10 4.59 -27.14 -5.08
CA PRO A 10 4.36 -25.83 -5.68
C PRO A 10 5.22 -24.75 -5.03
N MET A 11 5.94 -24.00 -5.88
CA MET A 11 6.70 -22.80 -5.55
C MET A 11 5.73 -21.65 -5.30
N GLY A 12 5.67 -21.16 -4.05
CA GLY A 12 4.92 -19.95 -3.66
C GLY A 12 3.40 -20.12 -3.70
N LEU A 13 2.76 -20.05 -2.52
CA LEU A 13 1.31 -19.99 -2.42
C LEU A 13 0.84 -18.57 -2.84
N LYS A 14 0.63 -18.40 -4.15
CA LYS A 14 0.04 -17.22 -4.77
C LYS A 14 -1.41 -17.03 -4.30
N ALA A 15 -1.66 -16.12 -3.36
CA ALA A 15 -2.87 -15.26 -3.29
C ALA A 15 -2.93 -14.46 -1.97
N ARG A 16 -2.48 -13.20 -1.98
CA ARG A 16 -2.95 -12.17 -1.05
C ARG A 16 -3.69 -11.09 -1.83
N ALA A 17 -4.95 -11.35 -2.17
CA ALA A 17 -5.96 -10.34 -2.49
C ALA A 17 -7.28 -11.03 -2.86
N ALA A 18 -8.12 -11.38 -1.87
CA ALA A 18 -9.58 -11.43 -1.98
C ALA A 18 -10.20 -12.19 -0.79
N SER A 19 -10.65 -11.50 0.25
CA SER A 19 -11.78 -12.00 1.06
C SER A 19 -12.37 -10.93 1.97
N SER A 20 -13.41 -10.24 1.50
CA SER A 20 -14.63 -9.98 2.31
C SER A 20 -15.70 -9.26 1.47
N LYS A 21 -16.59 -10.03 0.83
CA LYS A 21 -17.89 -9.55 0.33
C LYS A 21 -19.00 -10.37 1.00
N LYS A 22 -20.08 -9.67 1.42
CA LYS A 22 -21.41 -10.07 1.93
C LYS A 22 -21.61 -9.86 3.46
N ALA A 23 -22.77 -9.42 3.96
CA ALA A 23 -24.12 -9.36 3.40
C ALA A 23 -24.96 -8.20 3.98
N ARG A 24 -25.80 -7.61 3.13
CA ARG A 24 -26.88 -6.65 3.45
C ARG A 24 -28.12 -7.43 3.89
N GLY A 25 -28.81 -6.99 4.93
CA GLY A 25 -30.09 -7.53 5.40
C GLY A 25 -31.07 -6.40 5.75
N GLN A 26 -32.30 -6.52 5.25
CA GLN A 26 -33.38 -5.54 5.18
C GLN A 26 -34.52 -5.98 6.12
N GLU A 27 -35.20 -5.08 6.84
CA GLU A 27 -36.66 -5.18 7.13
C GLU A 27 -37.27 -3.92 7.81
N GLU A 28 -38.59 -3.79 7.63
CA GLU A 28 -39.44 -2.58 7.58
C GLU A 28 -40.03 -2.03 8.91
N LEU A 29 -40.26 -0.70 8.87
CA LEU A 29 -41.40 0.13 9.32
C LEU A 29 -42.34 -0.34 10.47
N THR A 30 -42.59 0.58 11.43
CA THR A 30 -43.97 0.94 11.86
C THR A 30 -44.04 2.38 12.43
N GLU A 31 -45.14 3.08 12.09
CA GLU A 31 -45.47 4.47 12.43
C GLU A 31 -45.88 4.70 13.91
N ALA A 32 -45.56 5.89 14.44
CA ALA A 32 -46.52 6.96 14.79
C ALA A 32 -46.19 7.74 16.09
N GLY A 33 -45.76 9.00 15.92
CA GLY A 33 -46.35 10.16 16.61
C GLY A 33 -45.67 10.75 17.86
N ALA A 34 -44.79 11.72 17.66
CA ALA A 34 -44.77 13.01 18.40
C ALA A 34 -43.72 13.96 17.77
N GLN A 35 -44.15 15.14 17.34
CA GLN A 35 -43.30 16.19 16.77
C GLN A 35 -42.28 16.72 17.79
N VAL A 36 -41.02 16.35 17.61
CA VAL A 36 -39.83 17.07 18.08
C VAL A 36 -38.85 16.99 16.92
N VAL A 37 -38.40 18.13 16.40
CA VAL A 37 -37.38 18.19 15.34
C VAL A 37 -36.06 17.73 15.99
N ASN A 38 -35.75 16.46 15.80
CA ASN A 38 -34.47 15.83 16.12
C ASN A 38 -33.79 15.56 14.77
N ASP A 39 -32.78 16.35 14.44
CA ASP A 39 -31.98 16.22 13.20
C ASP A 39 -31.00 15.04 13.25
N PHE A 40 -31.39 13.92 13.87
CA PHE A 40 -30.50 12.76 14.12
C PHE A 40 -30.87 11.49 13.34
N GLU A 41 -31.82 11.56 12.40
CA GLU A 41 -32.31 10.36 11.69
C GLU A 41 -32.47 10.53 10.17
N GLU A 42 -31.67 11.39 9.52
CA GLU A 42 -31.46 11.30 8.07
C GLU A 42 -30.12 10.61 7.78
N GLU A 43 -30.17 9.37 7.30
CA GLU A 43 -29.01 8.53 6.90
C GLU A 43 -28.06 9.20 5.90
N ASP A 44 -28.47 10.31 5.27
CA ASP A 44 -27.70 11.07 4.27
C ASP A 44 -27.06 12.37 4.81
N THR A 45 -27.19 12.69 6.10
CA THR A 45 -26.60 13.92 6.67
C THR A 45 -25.35 13.63 7.51
N ALA A 46 -24.17 13.84 6.93
CA ALA A 46 -22.90 13.81 7.66
C ALA A 46 -22.65 15.19 8.30
N THR A 47 -22.98 15.33 9.59
CA THR A 47 -22.70 16.57 10.35
C THR A 47 -21.22 16.61 10.77
N VAL A 48 -20.48 17.59 10.26
CA VAL A 48 -19.11 17.90 10.71
C VAL A 48 -19.20 18.98 11.77
N MET A 49 -18.64 18.73 12.96
CA MET A 49 -18.43 19.78 13.97
C MET A 49 -17.31 20.70 13.47
N LEU A 50 -17.66 21.89 12.98
CA LEU A 50 -16.69 22.91 12.62
C LEU A 50 -15.98 23.38 13.88
N LYS A 51 -14.64 23.42 13.89
CA LYS A 51 -13.87 23.81 15.08
C LYS A 51 -13.97 25.30 15.43
N ASN A 52 -14.63 26.12 14.60
CA ASN A 52 -14.72 27.58 14.73
C ASN A 52 -16.17 28.09 14.85
N ASP A 53 -16.89 27.69 15.90
CA ASP A 53 -18.28 28.12 16.14
C ASP A 53 -18.45 29.59 16.61
N ASN A 54 -17.42 30.44 16.56
CA ASN A 54 -17.47 31.79 17.16
C ASN A 54 -16.96 32.95 16.30
N ASP A 55 -16.56 32.73 15.05
CA ASP A 55 -16.15 33.84 14.17
C ASP A 55 -17.13 33.94 12.98
N GLU A 56 -17.84 35.07 12.88
CA GLU A 56 -18.67 35.44 11.72
C GLU A 56 -17.84 35.62 10.42
N ASP A 57 -16.52 35.42 10.49
CA ASP A 57 -15.52 35.46 9.42
C ASP A 57 -14.82 34.09 9.25
N ALA A 58 -15.52 32.96 9.42
CA ALA A 58 -14.94 31.65 9.07
C ALA A 58 -14.57 31.64 7.58
N ASN A 59 -13.27 31.52 7.30
CA ASN A 59 -12.75 31.48 5.94
C ASN A 59 -13.27 30.21 5.24
N GLU A 60 -13.92 30.34 4.07
CA GLU A 60 -14.47 29.22 3.29
C GLU A 60 -13.41 28.11 3.07
N MET A 61 -12.12 28.48 3.00
CA MET A 61 -11.01 27.53 2.93
C MET A 61 -10.80 26.68 4.18
N ASP A 62 -10.98 27.25 5.38
CA ASP A 62 -10.82 26.51 6.64
C ASP A 62 -12.00 25.57 6.89
N GLU A 63 -13.20 25.94 6.44
CA GLU A 63 -14.36 25.04 6.42
C GLU A 63 -14.13 23.84 5.48
N LEU A 64 -13.66 24.12 4.25
CA LEU A 64 -13.34 23.08 3.27
C LEU A 64 -12.29 22.10 3.84
N GLU A 65 -11.24 22.60 4.48
CA GLU A 65 -10.24 21.74 5.10
C GLU A 65 -10.81 20.92 6.26
N SER A 66 -11.68 21.51 7.09
CA SER A 66 -12.32 20.81 8.20
C SER A 66 -13.16 19.63 7.73
N ILE A 67 -13.91 19.80 6.63
CA ILE A 67 -14.69 18.71 6.02
C ILE A 67 -13.75 17.62 5.50
N PHE A 68 -12.70 18.01 4.78
CA PHE A 68 -11.73 17.07 4.23
C PHE A 68 -11.00 16.25 5.30
N GLN A 69 -10.48 16.91 6.35
CA GLN A 69 -9.81 16.23 7.47
C GLN A 69 -10.76 15.25 8.19
N SER A 70 -12.01 15.66 8.40
CA SER A 70 -13.03 14.78 8.99
C SER A 70 -13.29 13.54 8.12
N ALA A 71 -13.21 13.68 6.79
CA ALA A 71 -13.34 12.55 5.88
C ALA A 71 -12.16 11.57 6.03
N LEU A 72 -10.93 12.07 6.12
CA LEU A 72 -9.73 11.25 6.30
C LEU A 72 -9.74 10.50 7.65
N GLU A 73 -10.19 11.14 8.72
CA GLU A 73 -10.32 10.50 10.04
C GLU A 73 -11.32 9.32 10.03
N LEU A 74 -12.34 9.38 9.18
CA LEU A 74 -13.38 8.36 9.06
C LEU A 74 -13.10 7.29 8.00
N GLU A 75 -12.06 7.44 7.17
CA GLU A 75 -11.78 6.57 6.01
C GLU A 75 -11.73 5.09 6.39
N LEU A 76 -11.07 4.77 7.51
CA LEU A 76 -10.89 3.39 7.97
C LEU A 76 -12.05 2.89 8.86
N THR A 77 -12.72 3.78 9.60
CA THR A 77 -13.72 3.40 10.61
C THR A 77 -15.16 3.49 10.12
N SER A 78 -15.44 4.35 9.14
CA SER A 78 -16.77 4.58 8.57
C SER A 78 -16.67 5.02 7.10
N PRO A 79 -16.29 4.11 6.19
CA PRO A 79 -16.03 4.43 4.78
C PRO A 79 -17.21 5.13 4.07
N GLU A 80 -18.45 4.75 4.39
CA GLU A 80 -19.66 5.34 3.84
C GLU A 80 -19.80 6.83 4.22
N ARG A 81 -19.47 7.18 5.47
CA ARG A 81 -19.47 8.57 5.94
C ARG A 81 -18.30 9.35 5.35
N ALA A 82 -17.12 8.74 5.28
CA ALA A 82 -15.96 9.34 4.62
C ALA A 82 -16.28 9.66 3.15
N PHE A 83 -16.91 8.74 2.43
CA PHE A 83 -17.37 8.95 1.05
C PHE A 83 -18.31 10.15 0.92
N ALA A 84 -19.33 10.25 1.79
CA ALA A 84 -20.25 11.39 1.80
C ALA A 84 -19.51 12.73 2.01
N LEU A 85 -18.56 12.78 2.93
CA LEU A 85 -17.76 13.98 3.22
C LEU A 85 -16.79 14.33 2.08
N LEU A 86 -16.16 13.34 1.44
CA LEU A 86 -15.32 13.57 0.26
C LEU A 86 -16.12 14.14 -0.90
N ARG A 87 -17.33 13.62 -1.13
CA ARG A 87 -18.24 14.16 -2.14
C ARG A 87 -18.66 15.59 -1.81
N GLY A 88 -18.94 15.90 -0.55
CA GLY A 88 -19.18 17.26 -0.07
C GLY A 88 -18.00 18.19 -0.35
N THR A 89 -16.78 17.73 -0.05
CA THR A 89 -15.52 18.45 -0.32
C THR A 89 -15.35 18.76 -1.80
N ILE A 90 -15.62 17.79 -2.69
CA ILE A 90 -15.55 17.95 -4.15
C ILE A 90 -16.59 18.97 -4.64
N HIS A 91 -17.85 18.85 -4.20
CA HIS A 91 -18.91 19.78 -4.60
C HIS A 91 -18.64 21.23 -4.15
N GLU A 92 -18.11 21.40 -2.94
CA GLU A 92 -17.74 22.73 -2.44
C GLU A 92 -16.54 23.29 -3.20
N SER A 93 -15.54 22.46 -3.50
CA SER A 93 -14.42 22.85 -4.37
C SER A 93 -14.90 23.30 -5.75
N ASP A 94 -15.85 22.60 -6.35
CA ASP A 94 -16.47 22.99 -7.62
C ASP A 94 -17.26 24.30 -7.52
N ARG A 95 -17.93 24.55 -6.39
CA ARG A 95 -18.62 25.83 -6.13
C ARG A 95 -17.60 26.96 -6.07
N MET A 96 -16.55 26.81 -5.27
CA MET A 96 -15.50 27.82 -5.10
C MET A 96 -14.81 28.14 -6.43
N LEU A 97 -14.47 27.13 -7.24
CA LEU A 97 -13.92 27.34 -8.59
C LEU A 97 -14.86 28.12 -9.50
N ARG A 98 -16.17 27.81 -9.51
CA ARG A 98 -17.14 28.54 -10.33
C ARG A 98 -17.29 30.00 -9.91
N VAL A 99 -17.25 30.29 -8.61
CA VAL A 99 -17.31 31.65 -8.08
C VAL A 99 -16.04 32.41 -8.47
N HIS A 100 -14.89 31.76 -8.31
CA HIS A 100 -13.60 32.31 -8.68
C HIS A 100 -13.49 32.63 -10.18
N ASP A 101 -13.89 31.70 -11.06
CA ASP A 101 -13.87 31.87 -12.52
C ASP A 101 -14.82 32.99 -13.02
N GLN A 102 -15.79 33.39 -12.19
CA GLN A 102 -16.73 34.48 -12.48
C GLN A 102 -16.27 35.84 -11.93
N GLY A 103 -15.21 35.87 -11.12
CA GLY A 103 -14.65 37.10 -10.54
C GLY A 103 -13.99 37.99 -11.60
N GLU A 104 -14.10 39.32 -11.43
CA GLU A 104 -13.48 40.30 -12.33
C GLU A 104 -11.95 40.41 -12.14
N GLU A 105 -11.41 39.88 -11.04
CA GLU A 105 -9.98 39.76 -10.75
C GLU A 105 -9.66 38.27 -10.51
N ALA A 106 -9.04 37.62 -11.50
CA ALA A 106 -8.63 36.21 -11.41
C ALA A 106 -7.34 36.09 -10.57
N GLU A 107 -7.46 36.18 -9.26
CA GLU A 107 -6.36 35.84 -8.34
C GLU A 107 -6.26 34.33 -8.19
N GLU A 108 -5.22 33.69 -8.74
CA GLU A 108 -5.04 32.24 -8.62
C GLU A 108 -5.32 31.73 -7.18
N LEU A 109 -6.21 30.74 -7.07
CA LEU A 109 -6.54 30.13 -5.77
C LEU A 109 -5.28 29.58 -5.10
N GLU A 110 -5.25 29.61 -3.78
CA GLU A 110 -4.08 29.16 -3.03
C GLU A 110 -3.78 27.67 -3.24
N ALA A 111 -2.51 27.28 -3.14
CA ALA A 111 -2.08 25.89 -3.34
C ALA A 111 -2.82 24.88 -2.45
N ARG A 112 -3.22 25.30 -1.25
CA ARG A 112 -3.97 24.48 -0.28
C ARG A 112 -5.33 24.06 -0.83
N PHE A 113 -6.02 24.96 -1.55
CA PHE A 113 -7.29 24.65 -2.23
C PHE A 113 -7.13 23.48 -3.20
N TYR A 114 -6.19 23.62 -4.14
CA TYR A 114 -5.94 22.61 -5.15
C TYR A 114 -5.45 21.28 -4.55
N TYR A 115 -4.69 21.34 -3.46
CA TYR A 115 -4.27 20.16 -2.72
C TYR A 115 -5.45 19.40 -2.11
N ILE A 116 -6.35 20.10 -1.40
CA ILE A 116 -7.54 19.48 -0.80
C ILE A 116 -8.42 18.89 -1.89
N TYR A 117 -8.70 19.65 -2.95
CA TYR A 117 -9.57 19.20 -4.03
C TYR A 117 -8.98 17.96 -4.74
N GLY A 118 -7.71 18.01 -5.14
CA GLY A 118 -7.03 16.87 -5.78
C GLY A 118 -6.96 15.64 -4.87
N SER A 119 -6.70 15.83 -3.58
CA SER A 119 -6.65 14.73 -2.62
C SER A 119 -8.02 14.11 -2.36
N ALA A 120 -9.09 14.92 -2.33
CA ALA A 120 -10.45 14.42 -2.18
C ALA A 120 -10.88 13.59 -3.40
N LEU A 121 -10.58 14.08 -4.61
CA LEU A 121 -10.80 13.34 -5.86
C LEU A 121 -10.01 12.03 -5.92
N PHE A 122 -8.78 12.00 -5.40
CA PHE A 122 -8.04 10.75 -5.31
C PHE A 122 -8.64 9.80 -4.27
N SER A 123 -8.92 10.29 -3.07
CA SER A 123 -9.41 9.45 -1.96
C SER A 123 -10.76 8.81 -2.26
N ILE A 124 -11.65 9.52 -2.98
CA ILE A 124 -12.97 8.96 -3.34
C ILE A 124 -12.84 7.75 -4.27
N THR A 125 -11.81 7.70 -5.14
CA THR A 125 -11.54 6.53 -5.99
C THR A 125 -11.09 5.31 -5.19
N LYS A 126 -10.54 5.51 -3.99
CA LYS A 126 -10.09 4.42 -3.11
C LYS A 126 -11.23 3.85 -2.28
N ILE A 127 -12.10 4.71 -1.77
CA ILE A 127 -13.23 4.31 -0.91
C ILE A 127 -14.38 3.72 -1.73
N ALA A 128 -14.65 4.26 -2.92
CA ALA A 128 -15.79 3.90 -3.73
C ALA A 128 -15.40 3.27 -5.08
N ALA A 129 -14.35 2.45 -5.09
CA ALA A 129 -13.84 1.79 -6.30
C ALA A 129 -14.96 1.03 -7.06
N ASP A 130 -15.81 0.31 -6.34
CA ASP A 130 -16.94 -0.44 -6.93
C ASP A 130 -18.03 0.49 -7.52
N GLU A 131 -18.25 1.68 -6.96
CA GLU A 131 -19.28 2.62 -7.46
C GLU A 131 -18.78 3.48 -8.62
N LEU A 132 -17.47 3.76 -8.63
CA LEU A 132 -16.82 4.63 -9.59
C LEU A 132 -16.08 3.88 -10.70
N GLU A 133 -16.21 2.55 -10.82
CA GLU A 133 -15.46 1.72 -11.77
C GLU A 133 -15.41 2.32 -13.19
N SER A 134 -16.54 2.85 -13.68
CA SER A 134 -16.62 3.47 -15.03
C SER A 134 -16.05 4.90 -15.16
N GLN A 135 -15.83 5.58 -14.04
CA GLN A 135 -15.36 6.98 -13.97
C GLN A 135 -14.01 7.11 -13.27
N GLN A 136 -13.47 6.03 -12.73
CA GLN A 136 -12.29 6.02 -11.86
C GLN A 136 -11.12 6.77 -12.51
N ARG A 137 -10.83 6.45 -13.77
CA ARG A 137 -9.80 7.14 -14.56
C ARG A 137 -10.04 8.64 -14.68
N GLU A 138 -11.27 9.07 -14.95
CA GLU A 138 -11.61 10.50 -15.07
C GLU A 138 -11.37 11.24 -13.74
N TYR A 139 -11.71 10.61 -12.61
CA TYR A 139 -11.41 11.15 -11.29
C TYR A 139 -9.90 11.21 -11.01
N LEU A 140 -9.13 10.20 -11.41
CA LEU A 140 -7.67 10.18 -11.26
C LEU A 140 -6.99 11.26 -12.12
N GLU A 141 -7.40 11.42 -13.38
CA GLU A 141 -6.89 12.46 -14.28
C GLU A 141 -7.23 13.87 -13.76
N LEU A 142 -8.45 14.05 -13.23
CA LEU A 142 -8.83 15.32 -12.60
C LEU A 142 -8.06 15.57 -11.31
N ALA A 143 -7.88 14.55 -10.47
CA ALA A 143 -7.06 14.64 -9.26
C ALA A 143 -5.61 15.04 -9.60
N GLN A 144 -5.03 14.43 -10.65
CA GLN A 144 -3.71 14.78 -11.14
C GLN A 144 -3.64 16.25 -11.54
N LEU A 145 -4.59 16.71 -12.36
CA LEU A 145 -4.67 18.12 -12.79
C LEU A 145 -4.71 19.07 -11.59
N ARG A 146 -5.55 18.78 -10.58
CA ARG A 146 -5.63 19.61 -9.37
C ARG A 146 -4.32 19.60 -8.57
N LEU A 147 -3.68 18.45 -8.38
CA LEU A 147 -2.39 18.42 -7.68
C LEU A 147 -1.26 19.08 -8.48
N GLU A 148 -1.31 19.07 -9.81
CA GLU A 148 -0.37 19.86 -10.63
C GLU A 148 -0.60 21.37 -10.47
N GLN A 149 -1.84 21.81 -10.37
CA GLN A 149 -2.17 23.20 -10.04
C GLN A 149 -1.68 23.58 -8.64
N ALA A 150 -1.87 22.69 -7.64
CA ALA A 150 -1.31 22.88 -6.30
C ALA A 150 0.21 23.04 -6.37
N LYS A 151 0.89 22.15 -7.11
CA LYS A 151 2.35 22.21 -7.33
C LYS A 151 2.81 23.50 -8.00
N ALA A 152 2.06 24.02 -8.97
CA ALA A 152 2.39 25.27 -9.65
C ALA A 152 2.20 26.50 -8.75
N ALA A 153 1.17 26.48 -7.90
CA ALA A 153 0.86 27.56 -6.96
C ALA A 153 1.77 27.54 -5.71
N MET A 154 2.46 26.44 -5.43
CA MET A 154 3.42 26.33 -4.34
C MET A 154 4.74 27.05 -4.67
N ALA A 155 5.25 27.85 -3.72
CA ALA A 155 6.59 28.41 -3.75
C ALA A 155 7.67 27.38 -3.35
N GLY A 156 7.28 26.14 -3.01
CA GLY A 156 8.17 25.00 -2.75
C GLY A 156 8.66 24.88 -1.30
N SER A 157 8.05 25.62 -0.38
CA SER A 157 8.39 25.64 1.06
C SER A 157 7.21 25.36 1.97
N GLU A 158 6.06 25.03 1.39
CA GLU A 158 4.83 24.75 2.09
C GLU A 158 4.95 23.45 2.92
N PRO A 159 4.43 23.42 4.17
CA PRO A 159 4.49 22.23 5.02
C PRO A 159 3.87 20.97 4.41
N PHE A 160 2.94 21.13 3.47
CA PHE A 160 2.24 20.05 2.78
C PHE A 160 2.83 19.74 1.38
N ALA A 161 3.96 20.36 0.99
CA ALA A 161 4.53 20.16 -0.34
C ALA A 161 4.86 18.69 -0.64
N TRP A 162 5.34 17.95 0.37
CA TRP A 162 5.58 16.51 0.23
C TRP A 162 4.28 15.74 -0.05
N ARG A 163 3.13 16.16 0.49
CA ARG A 163 1.83 15.52 0.27
C ARG A 163 1.34 15.69 -1.16
N VAL A 164 1.56 16.87 -1.76
CA VAL A 164 1.26 17.10 -3.17
C VAL A 164 2.12 16.20 -4.06
N HIS A 165 3.43 16.15 -3.79
CA HIS A 165 4.35 15.28 -4.51
C HIS A 165 4.01 13.79 -4.34
N ALA A 166 3.69 13.36 -3.13
CA ALA A 166 3.24 12.00 -2.85
C ALA A 166 1.94 11.68 -3.59
N GLY A 167 0.94 12.58 -3.55
CA GLY A 167 -0.33 12.41 -4.25
C GLY A 167 -0.16 12.28 -5.76
N LEU A 168 0.66 13.13 -6.39
CA LEU A 168 1.00 13.01 -7.81
C LEU A 168 1.66 11.67 -8.14
N GLY A 169 2.57 11.21 -7.29
CA GLY A 169 3.20 9.91 -7.42
C GLY A 169 2.19 8.75 -7.34
N LYS A 170 1.31 8.77 -6.34
CA LYS A 170 0.26 7.76 -6.12
C LYS A 170 -0.72 7.72 -7.28
N ILE A 171 -1.22 8.87 -7.73
CA ILE A 171 -2.15 8.94 -8.86
C ILE A 171 -1.51 8.38 -10.13
N ALA A 172 -0.27 8.76 -10.43
CA ALA A 172 0.43 8.27 -11.60
C ALA A 172 0.66 6.74 -11.56
N LEU A 173 0.93 6.18 -10.38
CA LEU A 173 1.02 4.73 -10.18
C LEU A 173 -0.32 4.02 -10.37
N GLU A 174 -1.42 4.63 -9.96
CA GLU A 174 -2.77 4.05 -10.15
C GLU A 174 -3.21 4.12 -11.61
N LEU A 175 -2.95 5.24 -12.30
CA LEU A 175 -3.19 5.35 -13.75
C LEU A 175 -2.38 4.33 -14.55
N LEU A 176 -1.14 4.05 -14.13
CA LEU A 176 -0.33 2.96 -14.69
C LEU A 176 -0.96 1.59 -14.45
N ALA A 177 -1.51 1.34 -13.25
CA ALA A 177 -2.15 0.08 -12.92
C ALA A 177 -3.52 -0.11 -13.59
N GLU A 178 -4.14 0.94 -14.13
CA GLU A 178 -5.36 0.88 -14.94
C GLU A 178 -5.11 0.75 -16.44
N ASN A 179 -3.86 0.96 -16.89
CA ASN A 179 -3.51 0.83 -18.30
C ASN A 179 -3.11 -0.61 -18.63
N ASP A 180 -3.94 -1.27 -19.43
CA ASP A 180 -3.65 -2.60 -19.98
C ASP A 180 -2.67 -2.57 -21.17
N ASP A 181 -2.34 -1.37 -21.69
CA ASP A 181 -1.44 -1.21 -22.84
C ASP A 181 0.03 -1.15 -22.40
N GLU A 182 0.79 -2.21 -22.71
CA GLU A 182 2.23 -2.31 -22.40
C GLU A 182 3.07 -1.19 -23.03
N GLU A 183 2.70 -0.67 -24.21
CA GLU A 183 3.45 0.41 -24.88
C GLU A 183 3.22 1.77 -24.18
N GLU A 184 2.00 2.04 -23.73
CA GLU A 184 1.64 3.25 -23.00
C GLU A 184 2.21 3.23 -21.58
N ASN A 185 2.22 2.06 -20.95
CA ASN A 185 2.88 1.81 -19.67
C ASN A 185 4.39 2.07 -19.73
N ASP A 186 5.04 1.68 -20.82
CA ASP A 186 6.45 2.00 -21.04
C ASP A 186 6.69 3.50 -21.23
N ALA A 187 5.78 4.23 -21.89
CA ALA A 187 5.87 5.68 -22.04
C ALA A 187 5.64 6.43 -20.72
N LEU A 188 4.64 6.03 -19.93
CA LEU A 188 4.34 6.57 -18.61
C LEU A 188 5.46 6.25 -17.59
N ALA A 189 6.01 5.04 -17.63
CA ALA A 189 7.16 4.64 -16.81
C ALA A 189 8.47 5.29 -17.27
N ALA A 190 8.67 5.51 -18.58
CA ALA A 190 9.83 6.20 -19.13
C ALA A 190 9.80 7.71 -18.87
N ASN A 191 8.61 8.30 -18.70
CA ASN A 191 8.46 9.72 -18.37
C ASN A 191 8.80 10.06 -16.91
N GLY A 192 9.16 9.08 -16.08
CA GLY A 192 9.71 9.32 -14.74
C GLY A 192 8.80 10.08 -13.77
N GLY A 193 7.54 10.36 -14.13
CA GLY A 193 6.68 11.27 -13.38
C GLY A 193 6.29 10.75 -11.99
N ALA A 194 5.90 9.47 -11.92
CA ALA A 194 5.47 8.84 -10.66
C ALA A 194 6.62 8.76 -9.65
N LEU A 195 7.71 8.07 -10.02
CA LEU A 195 8.87 7.89 -9.15
C LEU A 195 9.61 9.20 -8.86
N SER A 196 9.67 10.15 -9.81
CA SER A 196 10.24 11.49 -9.55
C SER A 196 9.41 12.28 -8.54
N SER A 197 8.08 12.15 -8.60
CA SER A 197 7.21 12.81 -7.63
C SER A 197 7.34 12.17 -6.24
N LEU A 198 7.39 10.83 -6.16
CA LEU A 198 7.67 10.13 -4.89
C LEU A 198 9.06 10.45 -4.35
N ASP A 199 10.09 10.50 -5.21
CA ASP A 199 11.43 10.94 -4.86
C ASP A 199 11.41 12.30 -4.21
N ARG A 200 10.70 13.25 -4.83
CA ARG A 200 10.62 14.59 -4.29
C ARG A 200 9.89 14.64 -2.95
N ALA A 201 8.87 13.81 -2.75
CA ALA A 201 8.18 13.69 -1.47
C ALA A 201 9.14 13.16 -0.38
N ILE A 202 9.84 12.06 -0.66
CA ILE A 202 10.82 11.47 0.27
C ILE A 202 11.96 12.45 0.55
N ASP A 203 12.49 13.15 -0.46
CA ASP A 203 13.55 14.16 -0.30
C ASP A 203 13.12 15.32 0.61
N ILE A 204 11.83 15.68 0.63
CA ILE A 204 11.31 16.70 1.53
C ILE A 204 11.20 16.14 2.95
N LEU A 205 10.65 14.94 3.11
CA LEU A 205 10.48 14.26 4.39
C LEU A 205 11.81 13.94 5.07
N ALA A 206 12.81 13.52 4.30
CA ALA A 206 14.13 13.13 4.80
C ALA A 206 15.00 14.31 5.26
N LYS A 207 14.58 15.57 5.06
CA LYS A 207 15.33 16.75 5.51
C LYS A 207 15.38 16.90 7.03
N ASP A 208 14.34 16.46 7.72
CA ASP A 208 14.26 16.52 9.17
C ASP A 208 14.52 15.12 9.74
N GLU A 209 15.79 14.84 10.04
CA GLU A 209 16.25 13.56 10.59
C GLU A 209 15.66 13.27 11.99
N GLU A 210 15.06 14.25 12.66
CA GLU A 210 14.52 14.09 14.03
C GLU A 210 12.98 14.02 14.05
N ASP A 211 12.30 14.34 12.96
CA ASP A 211 10.84 14.27 12.86
C ASP A 211 10.36 12.83 12.62
N ALA A 212 10.00 12.15 13.71
CA ALA A 212 9.45 10.79 13.67
C ALA A 212 8.19 10.65 12.81
N ALA A 213 7.36 11.70 12.68
CA ALA A 213 6.19 11.65 11.82
C ALA A 213 6.62 11.68 10.34
N ALA A 214 7.55 12.57 9.97
CA ALA A 214 8.10 12.61 8.62
C ALA A 214 8.80 11.30 8.21
N GLN A 215 9.53 10.68 9.14
CA GLN A 215 10.13 9.36 8.93
C GLN A 215 9.08 8.27 8.66
N THR A 216 8.01 8.25 9.46
CA THR A 216 6.88 7.31 9.26
C THR A 216 6.29 7.47 7.87
N GLU A 217 6.04 8.70 7.45
CA GLU A 217 5.44 9.00 6.15
C GLU A 217 6.38 8.57 5.01
N ALA A 218 7.69 8.78 5.15
CA ALA A 218 8.66 8.35 4.14
C ALA A 218 8.68 6.81 4.00
N LEU A 219 8.69 6.07 5.11
CA LEU A 219 8.62 4.61 5.09
C LEU A 219 7.27 4.11 4.55
N THR A 220 6.17 4.78 4.88
CA THR A 220 4.83 4.49 4.35
C THR A 220 4.78 4.63 2.82
N LEU A 221 5.46 5.62 2.24
CA LEU A 221 5.54 5.77 0.78
C LEU A 221 6.35 4.66 0.12
N VAL A 222 7.42 4.19 0.77
CA VAL A 222 8.19 3.03 0.29
C VAL A 222 7.34 1.76 0.37
N ASP A 223 6.68 1.52 1.50
CA ASP A 223 5.85 0.33 1.70
C ASP A 223 4.65 0.28 0.73
N LEU A 224 4.02 1.43 0.45
CA LEU A 224 2.99 1.53 -0.57
C LEU A 224 3.51 1.11 -1.96
N THR A 225 4.73 1.53 -2.30
CA THR A 225 5.37 1.21 -3.58
C THR A 225 5.69 -0.27 -3.70
N LEU A 226 6.18 -0.89 -2.62
CA LEU A 226 6.39 -2.34 -2.53
C LEU A 226 5.08 -3.12 -2.62
N SER A 227 4.03 -2.64 -1.95
CA SER A 227 2.70 -3.25 -2.00
C SER A 227 2.09 -3.23 -3.39
N LEU A 228 2.30 -2.14 -4.14
CA LEU A 228 1.86 -2.09 -5.52
C LEU A 228 2.67 -3.04 -6.42
N ALA A 229 3.98 -3.14 -6.22
CA ALA A 229 4.82 -4.09 -6.94
C ALA A 229 4.39 -5.55 -6.71
N ASP A 230 3.96 -5.88 -5.49
CA ASP A 230 3.46 -7.19 -5.07
C ASP A 230 2.04 -7.50 -5.58
N SER A 231 1.22 -6.47 -5.82
CA SER A 231 -0.20 -6.61 -6.14
C SER A 231 -0.53 -7.34 -7.45
N ARG A 232 0.47 -7.59 -8.32
CA ARG A 232 0.31 -8.15 -9.67
C ARG A 232 -0.60 -7.33 -10.61
N ARG A 233 -0.94 -6.09 -10.23
CA ARG A 233 -1.68 -5.13 -11.09
C ARG A 233 -0.79 -4.49 -12.16
N LEU A 234 0.53 -4.62 -12.00
CA LEU A 234 1.53 -4.07 -12.90
C LEU A 234 2.32 -5.20 -13.56
N THR A 235 2.93 -4.90 -14.71
CA THR A 235 3.84 -5.84 -15.37
C THR A 235 5.09 -6.08 -14.53
N ASP A 236 5.70 -7.28 -14.65
CA ASP A 236 6.90 -7.66 -13.89
C ASP A 236 8.04 -6.66 -14.06
N ARG A 237 8.16 -6.07 -15.26
CA ARG A 237 9.16 -5.04 -15.55
C ARG A 237 8.93 -3.77 -14.72
N ILE A 238 7.68 -3.33 -14.56
CA ILE A 238 7.37 -2.16 -13.74
C ILE A 238 7.54 -2.51 -12.27
N SER A 239 7.03 -3.66 -11.82
CA SER A 239 7.22 -4.14 -10.45
C SER A 239 8.71 -4.21 -10.07
N GLY A 240 9.57 -4.73 -10.94
CA GLY A 240 11.02 -4.75 -10.73
C GLY A 240 11.65 -3.36 -10.59
N LYS A 241 11.16 -2.36 -11.35
CA LYS A 241 11.59 -0.95 -11.19
C LYS A 241 11.15 -0.37 -9.84
N LEU A 242 9.92 -0.67 -9.40
CA LEU A 242 9.39 -0.23 -8.10
C LEU A 242 10.18 -0.84 -6.94
N VAL A 243 10.53 -2.12 -7.04
CA VAL A 243 11.39 -2.82 -6.07
C VAL A 243 12.77 -2.18 -6.01
N SER A 244 13.43 -2.02 -7.17
CA SER A 244 14.77 -1.40 -7.24
C SER A 244 14.78 0.04 -6.70
N TRP A 245 13.72 0.81 -7.01
CA TRP A 245 13.54 2.15 -6.47
C TRP A 245 13.40 2.14 -4.95
N SER A 246 12.59 1.22 -4.42
CA SER A 246 12.37 1.06 -2.98
C SER A 246 13.64 0.69 -2.25
N GLU A 247 14.45 -0.24 -2.78
CA GLU A 247 15.77 -0.59 -2.25
C GLU A 247 16.68 0.64 -2.16
N ALA A 248 16.79 1.41 -3.26
CA ALA A 248 17.61 2.62 -3.29
C ALA A 248 17.15 3.69 -2.27
N LYS A 249 15.84 3.80 -2.04
CA LYS A 249 15.30 4.73 -1.03
C LYS A 249 15.56 4.24 0.39
N LEU A 250 15.42 2.94 0.66
CA LEU A 250 15.76 2.38 1.97
C LEU A 250 17.24 2.56 2.30
N ASP A 251 18.14 2.37 1.33
CA ASP A 251 19.58 2.64 1.50
C ASP A 251 19.86 4.11 1.82
N MET A 252 19.20 5.02 1.11
CA MET A 252 19.31 6.46 1.35
C MET A 252 18.79 6.84 2.74
N LEU A 253 17.62 6.34 3.13
CA LEU A 253 16.99 6.64 4.41
C LEU A 253 17.82 6.07 5.57
N GLU A 254 18.29 4.82 5.47
CA GLU A 254 19.17 4.23 6.49
C GLU A 254 20.47 5.02 6.65
N ALA A 255 21.09 5.46 5.54
CA ALA A 255 22.31 6.25 5.59
C ALA A 255 22.09 7.65 6.17
N GLY A 256 20.99 8.32 5.80
CA GLY A 256 20.63 9.64 6.31
C GLY A 256 20.23 9.59 7.79
N TRP A 257 19.59 8.50 8.19
CA TRP A 257 19.11 8.29 9.55
C TRP A 257 20.06 7.46 10.40
N ALA A 258 21.32 7.26 9.99
CA ALA A 258 22.30 6.40 10.67
C ALA A 258 22.60 6.76 12.14
N LYS A 259 22.08 7.89 12.64
CA LYS A 259 22.11 8.26 14.07
C LYS A 259 20.97 7.64 14.89
N LEU A 260 19.92 7.12 14.25
CA LEU A 260 18.90 6.31 14.90
C LEU A 260 19.57 5.04 15.41
N ALA A 261 19.62 4.89 16.73
CA ALA A 261 20.30 3.78 17.38
C ALA A 261 19.84 2.41 16.81
N ASP A 262 20.75 1.44 16.85
CA ASP A 262 20.60 0.03 16.40
C ASP A 262 19.36 -0.73 16.96
N SER A 263 18.56 -0.10 17.84
CA SER A 263 17.39 -0.68 18.50
C SER A 263 16.15 0.23 18.46
N SER A 264 16.05 1.16 17.52
CA SER A 264 14.80 1.93 17.34
C SER A 264 13.80 1.15 16.50
N ASP A 265 12.50 1.32 16.78
CA ASP A 265 11.40 0.72 16.00
C ASP A 265 11.54 1.01 14.49
N ARG A 266 12.16 2.16 14.13
CA ARG A 266 12.44 2.55 12.73
C ARG A 266 13.52 1.72 12.07
N ALA A 267 14.57 1.35 12.82
CA ALA A 267 15.58 0.45 12.29
C ALA A 267 14.99 -0.94 12.02
N GLU A 268 14.06 -1.41 12.86
CA GLU A 268 13.32 -2.65 12.62
C GLU A 268 12.40 -2.54 11.39
N GLU A 269 11.69 -1.43 11.22
CA GLU A 269 10.82 -1.17 10.07
C GLU A 269 11.61 -1.12 8.75
N ILE A 270 12.76 -0.45 8.71
CA ILE A 270 13.65 -0.44 7.53
C ILE A 270 14.13 -1.85 7.20
N LYS A 271 14.57 -2.63 8.20
CA LYS A 271 14.99 -4.02 7.99
C LYS A 271 13.85 -4.85 7.41
N HIS A 272 12.63 -4.69 7.93
CA HIS A 272 11.45 -5.38 7.44
C HIS A 272 11.15 -5.03 5.98
N LEU A 273 11.07 -3.74 5.65
CA LEU A 273 10.82 -3.28 4.28
C LEU A 273 11.93 -3.70 3.31
N ARG A 274 13.19 -3.69 3.75
CA ARG A 274 14.30 -4.17 2.93
C ARG A 274 14.24 -5.67 2.69
N ALA A 275 13.91 -6.46 3.71
CA ALA A 275 13.70 -7.89 3.53
C ALA A 275 12.56 -8.17 2.55
N ARG A 276 11.47 -7.37 2.61
CA ARG A 276 10.35 -7.45 1.67
C ARG A 276 10.78 -7.12 0.24
N ALA A 277 11.56 -6.05 0.05
CA ALA A 277 12.08 -5.67 -1.26
C ALA A 277 12.96 -6.77 -1.87
N LEU A 278 13.90 -7.32 -1.09
CA LEU A 278 14.77 -8.42 -1.52
C LEU A 278 13.97 -9.69 -1.85
N TRP A 279 12.94 -10.02 -1.06
CA TRP A 279 12.06 -11.14 -1.34
C TRP A 279 11.24 -10.93 -2.62
N LEU A 280 10.70 -9.73 -2.86
CA LEU A 280 10.01 -9.41 -4.11
C LEU A 280 10.94 -9.50 -5.32
N HIS A 281 12.17 -9.00 -5.19
CA HIS A 281 13.19 -9.13 -6.22
C HIS A 281 13.47 -10.61 -6.53
N ALA A 282 13.69 -11.43 -5.50
CA ALA A 282 13.88 -12.86 -5.66
C ALA A 282 12.66 -13.52 -6.32
N SER A 283 11.44 -13.14 -5.95
CA SER A 283 10.20 -13.68 -6.53
C SER A 283 10.06 -13.40 -8.02
N VAL A 284 10.44 -12.20 -8.49
CA VAL A 284 10.45 -11.87 -9.93
C VAL A 284 11.42 -12.77 -10.70
N LEU A 285 12.58 -13.10 -10.12
CA LEU A 285 13.55 -14.03 -10.74
C LEU A 285 13.05 -15.47 -10.69
N LEU A 286 12.40 -15.88 -9.60
CA LEU A 286 11.80 -17.21 -9.46
C LEU A 286 10.69 -17.45 -10.48
N GLU A 287 9.93 -16.43 -10.87
CA GLU A 287 8.89 -16.56 -11.90
C GLU A 287 9.45 -16.83 -13.31
N GLN A 288 10.75 -16.63 -13.53
CA GLN A 288 11.43 -17.00 -14.78
C GLN A 288 11.85 -18.47 -14.82
N GLN A 289 11.49 -19.27 -13.80
CA GLN A 289 11.76 -20.69 -13.76
C GLN A 289 11.23 -21.40 -15.01
N ASP A 290 12.11 -22.16 -15.66
CA ASP A 290 11.75 -22.94 -16.84
C ASP A 290 10.77 -24.05 -16.45
N GLU A 291 9.57 -24.07 -17.05
CA GLU A 291 8.51 -25.00 -16.66
C GLU A 291 8.85 -26.47 -16.92
N GLU A 292 9.72 -26.76 -17.90
CA GLU A 292 10.05 -28.13 -18.32
C GLU A 292 11.14 -28.74 -17.44
N THR A 293 12.16 -27.96 -17.12
CA THR A 293 13.34 -28.37 -16.35
C THR A 293 13.19 -28.04 -14.86
N GLY A 294 12.38 -27.02 -14.54
CA GLY A 294 12.30 -26.38 -13.24
C GLY A 294 13.62 -25.73 -12.82
N GLU A 295 14.49 -25.38 -13.77
CA GLU A 295 15.70 -24.59 -13.53
C GLU A 295 15.33 -23.12 -13.36
N VAL A 296 15.89 -22.48 -12.34
CA VAL A 296 15.70 -21.06 -12.08
C VAL A 296 16.87 -20.30 -12.70
N PRO A 297 16.63 -19.37 -13.65
CA PRO A 297 17.66 -18.46 -14.14
C PRO A 297 18.26 -17.67 -12.97
N ASP A 298 19.59 -17.53 -12.95
CA ASP A 298 20.29 -16.80 -11.88
C ASP A 298 20.01 -17.32 -10.45
N LYS A 299 19.87 -18.65 -10.29
CA LYS A 299 19.67 -19.32 -8.98
C LYS A 299 20.59 -18.78 -7.86
N ASP A 300 21.87 -18.52 -8.16
CA ASP A 300 22.83 -17.99 -7.19
C ASP A 300 22.43 -16.61 -6.66
N GLU A 301 21.88 -15.75 -7.53
CA GLU A 301 21.41 -14.42 -7.15
C GLU A 301 20.13 -14.50 -6.32
N VAL A 302 19.20 -15.39 -6.69
CA VAL A 302 17.99 -15.66 -5.90
C VAL A 302 18.36 -16.13 -4.50
N LEU A 303 19.30 -17.08 -4.39
CA LEU A 303 19.80 -17.55 -3.11
C LEU A 303 20.45 -16.43 -2.31
N ARG A 304 21.24 -15.55 -2.93
CA ARG A 304 21.84 -14.39 -2.26
C ARG A 304 20.76 -13.46 -1.68
N LEU A 305 19.79 -13.06 -2.51
CA LEU A 305 18.68 -12.18 -2.11
C LEU A 305 17.88 -12.75 -0.94
N LEU A 306 17.47 -14.02 -1.04
CA LEU A 306 16.69 -14.69 0.01
C LEU A 306 17.50 -14.87 1.31
N ASN A 307 18.79 -15.20 1.23
CA ASN A 307 19.63 -15.29 2.43
C ASN A 307 19.85 -13.92 3.09
N ASP A 308 20.07 -12.87 2.30
CA ASP A 308 20.19 -11.51 2.82
C ASP A 308 18.87 -11.05 3.49
N ALA A 309 17.72 -11.35 2.87
CA ALA A 309 16.40 -11.08 3.42
C ALA A 309 16.15 -11.85 4.73
N ASN A 310 16.47 -13.15 4.78
CA ASN A 310 16.32 -13.97 5.98
C ASN A 310 17.16 -13.43 7.14
N ARG A 311 18.41 -13.02 6.87
CA ARG A 311 19.32 -12.46 7.89
C ARG A 311 18.79 -11.13 8.46
N LEU A 312 18.17 -10.29 7.64
CA LEU A 312 17.55 -9.04 8.13
C LEU A 312 16.42 -9.29 9.14
N LEU A 313 15.81 -10.48 9.09
CA LEU A 313 14.67 -10.88 9.92
C LEU A 313 15.05 -11.86 11.04
N ASP A 314 16.34 -12.05 11.34
CA ASP A 314 16.78 -13.03 12.35
C ASP A 314 16.18 -12.77 13.73
N ASP A 315 16.06 -11.50 14.11
CA ASP A 315 15.51 -11.01 15.37
C ASP A 315 14.04 -10.55 15.26
N ALA A 316 13.34 -10.90 14.18
CA ALA A 316 11.96 -10.49 13.94
C ALA A 316 11.01 -10.92 15.06
N LYS A 317 10.14 -10.00 15.49
CA LYS A 317 9.13 -10.23 16.55
C LYS A 317 7.69 -9.99 16.10
N SER A 318 7.48 -9.14 15.10
CA SER A 318 6.12 -8.87 14.61
C SER A 318 5.60 -10.04 13.78
N GLY A 319 4.28 -10.24 13.80
CA GLY A 319 3.62 -11.27 12.99
C GLY A 319 4.00 -11.17 11.52
N ASP A 320 3.89 -9.99 10.91
CA ASP A 320 4.20 -9.77 9.50
C ASP A 320 5.66 -10.08 9.14
N ALA A 321 6.61 -9.70 9.99
CA ALA A 321 8.02 -10.01 9.77
C ALA A 321 8.30 -11.52 9.89
N LEU A 322 7.64 -12.21 10.81
CA LEU A 322 7.73 -13.66 10.94
C LEU A 322 7.09 -14.38 9.75
N LEU A 323 5.94 -13.91 9.26
CA LEU A 323 5.30 -14.47 8.05
C LEU A 323 6.24 -14.36 6.85
N LEU A 324 6.79 -13.17 6.59
CA LEU A 324 7.75 -12.95 5.51
C LEU A 324 8.99 -13.85 5.65
N ARG A 325 9.51 -14.00 6.87
CA ARG A 325 10.66 -14.88 7.14
C ARG A 325 10.33 -16.35 6.85
N GLY A 326 9.16 -16.82 7.28
CA GLY A 326 8.71 -18.19 6.99
C GLY A 326 8.57 -18.46 5.49
N GLU A 327 8.00 -17.50 4.74
CA GLU A 327 7.94 -17.56 3.27
C GLU A 327 9.33 -17.63 2.63
N ILE A 328 10.27 -16.80 3.08
CA ILE A 328 11.66 -16.82 2.61
C ILE A 328 12.28 -18.20 2.86
N GLN A 329 12.05 -18.80 4.03
CA GLN A 329 12.57 -20.13 4.38
C GLN A 329 11.97 -21.25 3.52
N ILE A 330 10.68 -21.19 3.20
CA ILE A 330 10.06 -22.08 2.21
C ILE A 330 10.78 -21.95 0.87
N ASN A 331 10.96 -20.72 0.37
CA ASN A 331 11.59 -20.48 -0.93
C ASN A 331 13.05 -20.94 -0.96
N LEU A 332 13.80 -20.74 0.13
CA LEU A 332 15.15 -21.30 0.29
C LEU A 332 15.12 -22.84 0.24
N GLY A 333 14.18 -23.48 0.94
CA GLY A 333 14.02 -24.94 0.95
C GLY A 333 13.68 -25.50 -0.42
N ASN A 334 12.83 -24.80 -1.19
CA ASN A 334 12.48 -25.20 -2.55
C ASN A 334 13.67 -25.17 -3.52
N LEU A 335 14.69 -24.35 -3.25
CA LEU A 335 15.90 -24.23 -4.07
C LEU A 335 16.99 -25.24 -3.71
N GLN A 336 16.85 -25.95 -2.59
CA GLN A 336 17.82 -26.97 -2.17
C GLN A 336 17.68 -28.27 -2.96
N GLU A 337 18.83 -28.84 -3.33
CA GLU A 337 18.90 -30.15 -3.99
C GLU A 337 19.07 -31.28 -2.98
N ASP A 338 19.71 -30.99 -1.84
CA ASP A 338 19.84 -31.94 -0.73
C ASP A 338 18.53 -31.99 0.07
N LYS A 339 17.92 -33.18 0.13
CA LYS A 339 16.63 -33.39 0.81
C LYS A 339 16.67 -33.07 2.30
N ARG A 340 17.81 -33.31 2.95
CA ARG A 340 17.96 -33.06 4.38
C ARG A 340 18.04 -31.56 4.65
N GLU A 341 18.84 -30.83 3.86
CA GLU A 341 18.91 -29.36 3.96
C GLU A 341 17.55 -28.71 3.65
N GLN A 342 16.82 -29.25 2.66
CA GLN A 342 15.45 -28.84 2.35
C GLN A 342 14.51 -29.06 3.54
N GLU A 343 14.52 -30.24 4.15
CA GLU A 343 13.67 -30.57 5.30
C GLU A 343 13.99 -29.72 6.52
N GLU A 344 15.28 -29.44 6.79
CA GLU A 344 15.72 -28.54 7.85
C GLU A 344 15.16 -27.11 7.65
N LEU A 345 15.13 -26.61 6.41
CA LEU A 345 14.54 -25.30 6.09
C LEU A 345 13.02 -25.27 6.23
N TYR A 346 12.31 -26.32 5.81
CA TYR A 346 10.86 -26.40 6.01
C TYR A 346 10.49 -26.49 7.49
N LYS A 347 11.28 -27.20 8.29
CA LYS A 347 11.09 -27.24 9.74
C LYS A 347 11.26 -25.85 10.37
N LEU A 348 12.29 -25.10 9.95
CA LEU A 348 12.48 -23.71 10.37
C LEU A 348 11.28 -22.83 9.97
N ALA A 349 10.73 -23.02 8.76
CA ALA A 349 9.55 -22.30 8.31
C ALA A 349 8.32 -22.60 9.18
N VAL A 350 8.06 -23.87 9.49
CA VAL A 350 6.97 -24.29 10.39
C VAL A 350 7.13 -23.67 11.78
N ASP A 351 8.32 -23.75 12.38
CA ASP A 351 8.60 -23.15 13.68
C ASP A 351 8.36 -21.62 13.64
N THR A 352 8.75 -20.96 12.54
CA THR A 352 8.56 -19.52 12.34
C THR A 352 7.08 -19.15 12.19
N PHE A 353 6.29 -19.91 11.42
CA PHE A 353 4.85 -19.66 11.29
C PHE A 353 4.09 -19.90 12.60
N LYS A 354 4.50 -20.88 13.41
CA LYS A 354 3.93 -21.07 14.76
C LYS A 354 4.22 -19.88 15.68
N LEU A 355 5.41 -19.30 15.59
CA LEU A 355 5.72 -18.04 16.28
C LEU A 355 4.86 -16.89 15.75
N ALA A 356 4.61 -16.82 14.44
CA ALA A 356 3.72 -15.82 13.86
C ALA A 356 2.27 -15.99 14.36
N GLN A 357 1.76 -17.22 14.40
CA GLN A 357 0.43 -17.56 14.91
C GLN A 357 0.25 -17.21 16.39
N ALA A 358 1.32 -17.30 17.19
CA ALA A 358 1.29 -16.84 18.58
C ALA A 358 1.14 -15.31 18.71
N ASN A 359 1.44 -14.56 17.64
CA ASN A 359 1.38 -13.09 17.58
C ASN A 359 0.15 -12.55 16.81
N GLY A 360 -0.68 -13.40 16.22
CA GLY A 360 -1.86 -12.99 15.46
C GLY A 360 -2.45 -14.13 14.62
N ASP A 361 -3.42 -13.80 13.77
CA ASP A 361 -4.03 -14.79 12.88
C ASP A 361 -3.05 -15.21 11.77
N LEU A 362 -2.94 -16.51 11.55
CA LEU A 362 -2.12 -17.09 10.49
C LEU A 362 -2.99 -17.27 9.22
N PRO A 363 -2.57 -16.75 8.06
CA PRO A 363 -3.28 -17.03 6.81
C PRO A 363 -3.44 -18.54 6.53
N GLU A 364 -4.62 -18.94 6.05
CA GLU A 364 -5.03 -20.35 5.85
C GLU A 364 -4.00 -21.19 5.07
N HIS A 365 -3.33 -20.59 4.09
CA HIS A 365 -2.34 -21.28 3.27
C HIS A 365 -1.05 -21.63 4.05
N PHE A 366 -0.69 -20.88 5.09
CA PHE A 366 0.41 -21.25 5.98
C PHE A 366 -0.04 -22.28 7.02
N GLU A 367 -1.29 -22.23 7.48
CA GLU A 367 -1.87 -23.30 8.31
C GLU A 367 -1.83 -24.63 7.55
N GLN A 368 -2.27 -24.63 6.29
CA GLN A 368 -2.20 -25.80 5.44
C GLN A 368 -0.77 -26.30 5.26
N PHE A 369 0.22 -25.41 5.08
CA PHE A 369 1.62 -25.81 4.96
C PHE A 369 2.14 -26.51 6.24
N ILE A 370 1.77 -26.00 7.43
CA ILE A 370 2.12 -26.63 8.71
C ILE A 370 1.48 -28.03 8.78
N ASP A 371 0.18 -28.12 8.50
CA ASP A 371 -0.55 -29.39 8.57
C ASP A 371 0.01 -30.42 7.59
N ASP A 372 0.31 -30.02 6.35
CA ASP A 372 0.90 -30.91 5.33
C ASP A 372 2.28 -31.41 5.78
N PHE A 373 3.11 -30.54 6.36
CA PHE A 373 4.46 -30.92 6.81
C PHE A 373 4.42 -31.86 8.03
N GLU A 374 3.53 -31.61 8.99
CA GLU A 374 3.42 -32.43 10.21
C GLU A 374 2.75 -33.78 9.96
N ASN A 375 1.79 -33.85 9.03
CA ASN A 375 1.07 -35.08 8.73
C ASN A 375 1.78 -35.97 7.69
N ASP A 376 2.51 -35.41 6.71
CA ASP A 376 3.30 -36.21 5.76
C ASP A 376 4.46 -36.97 6.43
N GLY A 377 4.97 -36.48 7.57
CA GLY A 377 6.02 -37.16 8.34
C GLY A 377 5.56 -38.39 9.12
N SER A 378 4.24 -38.67 9.16
CA SER A 378 3.67 -39.74 9.98
C SER A 378 3.46 -41.08 9.25
N ASP A 379 3.59 -41.11 7.92
CA ASP A 379 3.33 -42.32 7.12
C ASP A 379 4.60 -43.18 6.86
N ASP A 380 5.80 -42.62 7.01
CA ASP A 380 7.07 -43.32 6.70
C ASP A 380 7.62 -44.20 7.85
N GLU A 381 7.04 -44.16 9.06
CA GLU A 381 7.47 -45.01 10.21
C GLU A 381 6.72 -46.36 10.30
N SER A 382 5.91 -46.74 9.30
CA SER A 382 5.08 -47.97 9.38
C SER A 382 5.52 -49.14 8.49
N GLU A 383 6.66 -49.02 7.78
CA GLU A 383 7.26 -50.14 7.03
C GLU A 383 8.64 -50.54 7.60
N GLU A 384 8.65 -51.14 8.80
CA GLU A 384 9.72 -52.07 9.23
C GLU A 384 9.21 -53.51 9.39
#